data_AF-A0AAW9DWD9-F1
#
_entry.id   AF-A0AAW9DWD9-F1
#
_cell.length_a   1.000
_cell.length_b   1.000
_cell.length_c   1.000
_cell.angle_alpha   90.00
_cell.angle_beta   90.00
_cell.angle_gamma   90.00
#
_symmetry.space_group_name_H-M   'P 1'
#
loop_
_entity.id
_entity.type
_entity.pdbx_description
1 polymer ?
#
loop_
_entity_poly.entity_id
_entity_poly.type
_entity_poly.pdbx_seq_one_letter_code
_entity_poly.pdbx_strand_id
1 'polypeptide(L)'
;MSDDAINNFDLHAAFMRRAAADQPAFIEALAIRLEQALPGLVHVERKKDGLFSKTAHVHTISIDTGAARYVLEQEHGTLTATCAHGTGGVILKRETLTIAQFLTAVNEALGRLSADAEGAHQVLHDFLMS
;
A
#
# COMPACT_ATOMS: atom_id res chain seq x y z
N MET A 1 12.46 -23.30 -4.90
CA MET A 1 11.24 -22.46 -4.99
C MET A 1 10.39 -22.52 -3.71
N SER A 2 10.99 -22.70 -2.52
CA SER A 2 10.23 -22.83 -1.25
C SER A 2 10.51 -21.72 -0.23
N ASP A 3 11.62 -20.98 -0.36
CA ASP A 3 11.99 -19.91 0.58
C ASP A 3 11.07 -18.68 0.49
N ASP A 4 10.64 -18.29 -0.71
CA ASP A 4 9.74 -17.14 -0.87
C ASP A 4 8.37 -17.38 -0.24
N ALA A 5 7.85 -18.61 -0.30
CA ALA A 5 6.57 -18.96 0.31
C ALA A 5 6.64 -18.97 1.84
N ILE A 6 7.75 -19.44 2.42
CA ILE A 6 7.98 -19.48 3.86
C ILE A 6 8.21 -18.06 4.40
N ASN A 7 9.02 -17.25 3.72
CA ASN A 7 9.22 -15.84 4.07
C ASN A 7 7.93 -15.02 3.99
N ASN A 8 7.09 -15.29 2.99
CA ASN A 8 5.78 -14.66 2.84
C ASN A 8 4.84 -15.05 3.99
N PHE A 9 4.76 -16.33 4.36
CA PHE A 9 3.93 -16.79 5.47
C PHE A 9 4.39 -16.22 6.82
N ASP A 10 5.69 -16.21 7.10
CA ASP A 10 6.23 -15.63 8.33
C ASP A 10 6.00 -14.12 8.41
N LEU A 11 6.10 -13.42 7.27
CA LEU A 11 5.75 -12.01 7.17
C LEU A 11 4.26 -11.80 7.48
N HIS A 12 3.36 -12.60 6.91
CA HIS A 12 1.91 -12.53 7.17
C HIS A 12 1.57 -12.82 8.64
N ALA A 13 2.19 -13.83 9.24
CA ALA A 13 1.99 -14.18 10.64
C ALA A 13 2.54 -13.09 11.59
N ALA A 14 3.69 -12.50 11.27
CA ALA A 14 4.23 -11.35 11.99
C ALA A 14 3.32 -10.12 11.86
N PHE A 15 2.75 -9.91 10.67
CA PHE A 15 1.77 -8.85 10.40
C PHE A 15 0.51 -9.01 11.25
N MET A 16 -0.06 -10.22 11.30
CA MET A 16 -1.28 -10.52 12.06
C MET A 16 -1.07 -10.38 13.57
N ARG A 17 0.08 -10.86 14.09
CA ARG A 17 0.42 -10.69 15.52
C ARG A 17 0.62 -9.22 15.90
N ARG A 18 1.21 -8.42 15.00
CA ARG A 18 1.43 -6.98 15.24
C ARG A 18 0.15 -6.17 15.11
N ALA A 19 -0.70 -6.49 14.13
CA ALA A 19 -2.01 -5.88 13.96
C ALA A 19 -2.94 -6.14 15.15
N ALA A 20 -2.85 -7.31 15.79
CA ALA A 20 -3.66 -7.66 16.96
C ALA A 20 -3.16 -7.05 18.29
N ALA A 21 -1.89 -6.62 18.37
CA ALA A 21 -1.27 -6.18 19.62
C ALA A 21 -1.11 -4.65 19.74
N ASP A 22 -0.92 -3.93 18.61
CA ASP A 22 -0.72 -2.47 18.61
C ASP A 22 -0.98 -1.89 17.20
N GLN A 23 -2.26 -1.64 16.91
CA GLN A 23 -2.75 -1.18 15.60
C GLN A 23 -2.15 0.17 15.15
N PRO A 24 -1.98 1.19 16.04
CA PRO A 24 -1.22 2.40 15.74
C PRO A 24 0.25 2.15 15.38
N ALA A 25 0.99 1.34 16.16
CA ALA A 25 2.40 1.05 15.86
C ALA A 25 2.59 0.19 14.60
N PHE A 26 1.55 -0.55 14.22
CA PHE A 26 1.48 -1.30 12.97
C PHE A 26 1.32 -0.38 11.76
N ILE A 27 0.33 0.51 11.76
CA ILE A 27 0.08 1.41 10.61
C ILE A 27 1.26 2.36 10.39
N GLU A 28 1.91 2.85 11.46
CA GLU A 28 3.13 3.67 11.36
C GLU A 28 4.28 2.92 10.68
N ALA A 29 4.55 1.68 11.11
CA ALA A 29 5.62 0.89 10.49
C ALA A 29 5.31 0.50 9.04
N LEU A 30 4.04 0.27 8.72
CA LEU A 30 3.59 0.02 7.36
C LEU A 30 3.77 1.27 6.49
N ALA A 31 3.37 2.45 6.98
CA ALA A 31 3.57 3.72 6.28
C ALA A 31 5.04 3.95 5.93
N ILE A 32 5.93 3.82 6.92
CA ILE A 32 7.39 3.99 6.72
C ILE A 32 7.90 3.02 5.64
N ARG A 33 7.52 1.74 5.70
CA ARG A 33 7.95 0.74 4.72
C ARG A 33 7.44 1.05 3.31
N LEU A 34 6.19 1.48 3.18
CA LEU A 34 5.59 1.81 1.89
C LEU A 34 6.19 3.09 1.30
N GLU A 35 6.39 4.14 2.10
CA GLU A 35 7.05 5.38 1.67
C GLU A 35 8.49 5.12 1.19
N GLN A 36 9.22 4.20 1.85
CA GLN A 36 10.57 3.80 1.44
C GLN A 36 10.60 2.94 0.17
N ALA A 37 9.66 2.02 0.03
CA ALA A 37 9.64 1.09 -1.10
C ALA A 37 9.10 1.72 -2.39
N LEU A 38 8.20 2.72 -2.28
CA LEU A 38 7.41 3.23 -3.40
C LEU A 38 7.38 4.77 -3.42
N PRO A 39 8.56 5.42 -3.58
CA PRO A 39 8.64 6.87 -3.56
C PRO A 39 7.77 7.48 -4.67
N GLY A 40 6.87 8.40 -4.29
CA GLY A 40 5.99 9.12 -5.21
C GLY A 40 4.66 8.43 -5.54
N LEU A 41 4.47 7.17 -5.16
CA LEU A 41 3.20 6.44 -5.34
C LEU A 41 2.37 6.34 -4.06
N VAL A 42 3.02 6.56 -2.91
CA VAL A 42 2.41 6.47 -1.58
C VAL A 42 2.26 7.86 -0.99
N HIS A 43 1.08 8.17 -0.48
CA HIS A 43 0.77 9.38 0.26
C HIS A 43 0.33 9.01 1.67
N VAL A 44 0.96 9.62 2.68
CA VAL A 44 0.66 9.36 4.08
C VAL A 44 0.19 10.65 4.75
N GLU A 45 -1.06 10.65 5.18
CA GLU A 45 -1.65 11.73 5.97
C GLU A 45 -1.51 11.41 7.45
N ARG A 46 -0.93 12.35 8.20
CA ARG A 46 -0.74 12.24 9.64
C ARG A 46 -1.59 13.28 10.36
N LYS A 47 -2.42 12.85 11.32
CA LYS A 47 -3.24 13.73 12.15
C LYS A 47 -2.63 13.88 13.54
N LYS A 48 -2.77 15.07 14.12
CA LYS A 48 -2.39 15.33 15.52
C LYS A 48 -3.52 14.90 16.44
N ASP A 49 -3.16 14.35 17.60
CA ASP A 49 -4.13 13.93 18.63
C ASP A 49 -4.94 15.10 19.25
N GLY A 50 -4.55 16.34 18.99
CA GLY A 50 -5.25 17.55 19.44
C GLY A 50 -4.54 18.84 19.01
N LEU A 51 -5.19 19.98 19.23
CA LEU A 51 -4.71 21.31 18.78
C LEU A 51 -3.32 21.68 19.35
N PHE A 52 -2.93 21.09 20.48
CA PHE A 52 -1.64 21.32 21.16
C PHE A 52 -0.76 20.08 21.29
N SER A 53 -1.15 18.95 20.66
CA SER A 53 -0.31 17.75 20.72
C SER A 53 0.95 17.91 19.87
N LYS A 54 2.09 17.46 20.41
CA LYS A 54 3.35 17.33 19.66
C LYS A 54 3.44 16.00 18.90
N THR A 55 2.54 15.05 19.20
CA THR A 55 2.46 13.77 18.51
C THR A 55 1.48 13.85 17.35
N ALA A 56 1.91 13.32 16.20
CA ALA A 56 1.07 13.06 15.05
C ALA A 56 1.17 11.57 14.73
N HIS A 57 0.04 10.96 14.42
CA HIS A 57 -0.07 9.56 14.05
C HIS A 57 -0.54 9.45 12.60
N VAL A 58 -0.13 8.39 11.92
CA VAL A 58 -0.69 8.05 10.60
C VAL A 58 -2.19 7.84 10.71
N HIS A 59 -2.93 8.67 9.98
CA HIS A 59 -4.37 8.58 9.87
C HIS A 59 -4.76 7.85 8.60
N THR A 60 -4.10 8.16 7.49
CA THR A 60 -4.44 7.60 6.17
C THR A 60 -3.18 7.29 5.38
N ILE A 61 -3.14 6.11 4.76
CA ILE A 61 -2.15 5.72 3.75
C ILE A 61 -2.91 5.53 2.45
N SER A 62 -2.55 6.28 1.41
CA SER A 62 -3.10 6.14 0.06
C SER A 62 -2.03 5.71 -0.91
N ILE A 63 -2.33 4.75 -1.77
CA ILE A 63 -1.45 4.28 -2.83
C ILE A 63 -2.19 4.43 -4.15
N ASP A 64 -1.60 5.21 -5.05
CA ASP A 64 -2.16 5.45 -6.38
C ASP A 64 -1.33 4.71 -7.43
N THR A 65 -1.98 3.82 -8.17
CA THR A 65 -1.34 3.06 -9.26
C THR A 65 -1.80 3.54 -10.65
N GLY A 66 -2.60 4.61 -10.71
CA GLY A 66 -3.24 5.10 -11.94
C GLY A 66 -4.49 4.31 -12.36
N ALA A 67 -4.52 2.99 -12.11
CA ALA A 67 -5.68 2.12 -12.39
C ALA A 67 -6.60 1.93 -11.16
N ALA A 68 -6.03 2.06 -9.97
CA ALA A 68 -6.77 1.97 -8.72
C ALA A 68 -6.10 2.83 -7.66
N ARG A 69 -6.92 3.29 -6.71
CA ARG A 69 -6.46 3.92 -5.48
C ARG A 69 -6.79 3.03 -4.29
N TYR A 70 -5.77 2.61 -3.58
CA TYR A 70 -5.89 1.83 -2.36
C TYR A 70 -5.73 2.76 -1.17
N VAL A 71 -6.67 2.71 -0.23
CA VAL A 71 -6.65 3.57 0.96
C VAL A 71 -6.76 2.71 2.21
N LEU A 72 -5.86 2.95 3.15
CA LEU A 72 -5.88 2.40 4.49
C LEU A 72 -6.08 3.55 5.47
N GLU A 73 -7.16 3.54 6.23
CA GLU A 73 -7.53 4.62 7.13
C GLU A 73 -7.72 4.09 8.55
N GLN A 74 -7.17 4.81 9.53
CA GLN A 74 -7.40 4.56 10.94
C GLN A 74 -8.35 5.61 11.50
N GLU A 75 -9.53 5.16 11.91
CA GLU A 75 -10.57 6.01 12.51
C GLU A 75 -11.07 5.38 13.82
N HIS A 76 -11.07 6.16 14.91
CA HIS A 76 -11.51 5.71 16.25
C HIS A 76 -10.90 4.37 16.70
N GLY A 77 -9.63 4.12 16.36
CA GLY A 77 -8.92 2.87 16.68
C GLY A 77 -9.26 1.69 15.76
N THR A 78 -10.14 1.87 14.78
CA THR A 78 -10.47 0.86 13.78
C THR A 78 -9.71 1.14 12.50
N LEU A 79 -9.14 0.09 11.90
CA LEU A 79 -8.43 0.17 10.63
C LEU A 79 -9.37 -0.30 9.52
N THR A 80 -9.64 0.58 8.57
CA THR A 80 -10.50 0.31 7.42
C THR A 80 -9.68 0.38 6.15
N ALA A 81 -9.77 -0.64 5.32
CA ALA A 81 -9.16 -0.62 4.01
C ALA A 81 -10.24 -0.46 2.93
N THR A 82 -9.96 0.37 1.94
CA THR A 82 -10.82 0.53 0.77
C THR A 82 -9.99 0.50 -0.52
N CYS A 83 -10.62 0.02 -1.59
CA CYS A 83 -10.08 0.08 -2.93
C CYS A 83 -11.07 0.82 -3.81
N ALA A 84 -10.58 1.84 -4.52
CA ALA A 84 -11.33 2.58 -5.51
C ALA A 84 -10.73 2.28 -6.89
N HIS A 85 -11.43 1.50 -7.72
CA HIS A 85 -11.03 1.29 -9.11
C HIS A 85 -11.44 2.48 -9.95
N GLY A 86 -10.54 3.00 -10.77
CA GLY A 86 -10.82 4.16 -11.60
C GLY A 86 -9.77 4.34 -12.69
N THR A 87 -10.19 4.80 -13.85
CA THR A 87 -9.30 5.16 -14.96
C THR A 87 -9.42 6.66 -15.21
N GLY A 88 -8.29 7.34 -15.38
CA GLY A 88 -8.28 8.76 -15.76
C GLY A 88 -8.91 9.72 -14.73
N GLY A 89 -8.85 9.41 -13.44
CA GLY A 89 -9.32 10.29 -12.36
C GLY A 89 -10.80 10.14 -11.96
N VAL A 90 -11.54 9.21 -12.57
CA VAL A 90 -12.94 8.90 -12.19
C VAL A 90 -13.00 7.59 -11.42
N ILE A 91 -13.52 7.62 -10.18
CA ILE A 91 -13.74 6.42 -9.37
C ILE A 91 -14.99 5.71 -9.86
N LEU A 92 -14.83 4.51 -10.41
CA LEU A 92 -15.90 3.68 -10.96
C LEU A 92 -16.58 2.83 -9.87
N LYS A 93 -15.79 2.32 -8.92
CA LYS A 93 -16.27 1.44 -7.85
C LYS A 93 -15.38 1.57 -6.64
N ARG A 94 -16.00 1.71 -5.46
CA ARG A 94 -15.31 1.64 -4.17
C ARG A 94 -15.75 0.38 -3.43
N GLU A 95 -14.77 -0.39 -2.94
CA GLU A 95 -14.99 -1.63 -2.21
C GLU A 95 -14.25 -1.54 -0.88
N THR A 96 -14.89 -2.02 0.19
CA THR A 96 -14.22 -2.21 1.48
C THR A 96 -13.48 -3.54 1.46
N LEU A 97 -12.23 -3.53 1.89
CA LEU A 97 -11.35 -4.69 1.94
C LEU A 97 -11.01 -5.02 3.39
N THR A 98 -10.74 -6.30 3.65
CA THR A 98 -9.95 -6.68 4.82
C THR A 98 -8.50 -6.22 4.64
N ILE A 99 -7.75 -6.09 5.73
CA ILE A 99 -6.33 -5.71 5.69
C ILE A 99 -5.51 -6.70 4.84
N ALA A 100 -5.80 -8.00 4.95
CA ALA A 100 -5.14 -9.03 4.15
C ALA A 100 -5.43 -8.84 2.65
N GLN A 101 -6.68 -8.59 2.28
CA GLN A 101 -7.05 -8.32 0.88
C GLN A 101 -6.40 -7.04 0.35
N PHE A 102 -6.29 -6.00 1.17
CA PHE A 102 -5.60 -4.77 0.81
C PHE A 102 -4.13 -5.02 0.48
N LEU A 103 -3.40 -5.72 1.35
CA LEU A 103 -1.97 -6.00 1.14
C LEU A 103 -1.74 -6.84 -0.10
N THR A 104 -2.55 -7.88 -0.32
CA THR A 104 -2.49 -8.72 -1.51
C THR A 104 -2.75 -7.89 -2.77
N ALA A 105 -3.80 -7.07 -2.77
CA ALA A 105 -4.16 -6.26 -3.94
C ALA A 105 -3.10 -5.21 -4.27
N VAL A 106 -2.49 -4.58 -3.25
CA VAL A 106 -1.36 -3.66 -3.42
C VAL A 106 -0.16 -4.40 -4.02
N ASN A 107 0.23 -5.55 -3.46
CA ASN A 107 1.36 -6.32 -3.96
C ASN A 107 1.18 -6.72 -5.44
N GLU A 108 -0.02 -7.19 -5.81
CA GLU A 108 -0.34 -7.51 -7.20
C GLU A 108 -0.30 -6.29 -8.12
N ALA A 109 -0.81 -5.14 -7.66
CA ALA A 109 -0.81 -3.91 -8.45
C ALA A 109 0.62 -3.39 -8.71
N LEU A 110 1.50 -3.49 -7.71
CA LEU A 110 2.91 -3.15 -7.85
C LEU A 110 3.64 -4.10 -8.78
N GLY A 111 3.36 -5.41 -8.70
CA GLY A 111 3.91 -6.38 -9.64
C GLY A 111 3.58 -6.07 -11.10
N ARG A 112 2.34 -5.61 -11.36
CA ARG A 112 1.93 -5.15 -12.70
C ARG A 112 2.68 -3.89 -13.14
N LEU A 113 2.79 -2.88 -12.27
CA LEU A 113 3.53 -1.65 -12.58
C LEU A 113 5.00 -1.93 -12.93
N SER A 114 5.67 -2.81 -12.18
CA SER A 114 7.05 -3.21 -12.47
C SER A 114 7.18 -3.92 -13.81
N ALA A 115 6.29 -4.88 -14.10
CA ALA A 115 6.29 -5.61 -15.37
C ALA A 115 6.07 -4.68 -16.58
N ASP A 116 5.17 -3.70 -16.46
CA ASP A 116 4.92 -2.71 -17.51
C ASP A 116 6.15 -1.81 -17.75
N ALA A 117 6.82 -1.36 -16.69
CA ALA A 117 8.03 -0.54 -16.78
C ALA A 117 9.21 -1.30 -17.40
N GLU A 118 9.42 -2.56 -17.01
CA GLU A 118 10.44 -3.44 -17.61
C GLU A 118 10.17 -3.69 -19.09
N GLY A 119 8.92 -3.99 -19.46
CA GLY A 119 8.51 -4.18 -20.85
C GLY A 119 8.74 -2.94 -21.71
N ALA A 120 8.39 -1.75 -21.20
CA ALA A 120 8.62 -0.49 -21.89
C ALA A 120 10.12 -0.21 -22.13
N HIS A 121 10.96 -0.50 -21.12
CA HIS A 121 12.41 -0.37 -21.26
C HIS A 121 12.97 -1.37 -22.29
N GLN A 122 12.50 -2.61 -22.31
CA GLN A 122 12.95 -3.62 -23.26
C GLN A 122 12.61 -3.22 -24.71
N VAL A 123 11.38 -2.75 -24.97
CA VAL A 123 10.97 -2.29 -26.30
C VAL A 123 11.82 -1.10 -26.76
N LEU A 124 12.09 -0.15 -25.86
CA LEU A 124 12.96 0.99 -26.18
C LEU A 124 14.40 0.53 -26.48
N HIS A 125 14.93 -0.41 -25.71
CA HIS A 125 16.25 -0.98 -25.94
C HIS A 125 16.35 -1.67 -27.30
N ASP A 126 15.37 -2.51 -27.65
CA ASP A 126 15.33 -3.22 -28.93
C ASP A 126 15.24 -2.25 -30.11
N PHE A 127 14.47 -1.16 -29.97
CA PHE A 127 14.36 -0.10 -30.99
C PHE A 127 15.66 0.68 -31.19
N LEU A 128 16.41 0.96 -30.11
CA LEU A 128 17.67 1.70 -30.20
C LEU A 128 18.84 0.84 -30.70
N MET A 129 18.71 -0.48 -30.65
CA MET A 129 19.74 -1.44 -31.09
C MET A 129 19.48 -2.01 -32.50
N SER A 130 18.38 -1.61 -33.16
CA SER A 130 18.07 -1.93 -34.56
C SER A 130 18.53 -0.83 -35.52
#